data_AF-A0A940AFM6-F1
#
_entry.id   AF-A0A940AFM6-F1
#
_cell.length_a   1.000
_cell.length_b   1.000
_cell.length_c   1.000
_cell.angle_alpha   90.00
_cell.angle_beta   90.00
_cell.angle_gamma   90.00
#
_symmetry.space_group_name_H-M   'P 1'
#
loop_
_entity.id
_entity.type
_entity.pdbx_description
1 polymer ?
#
loop_
_entity_poly.entity_id
_entity_poly.type
_entity_poly.pdbx_seq_one_letter_code
_entity_poly.pdbx_strand_id
1 'polypeptide(L)' 'HQFESLPEGNIIEKKATITVEKEEINGDTAVVHAVATYQTPDGKQRQDKAQFTMRKVDGVWKVEGR' A
#
# COMPACT_ATOMS: atom_id res chain seq x y z
N HIS A 1 -3.77 -7.49 -10.07
CA HIS A 1 -2.61 -6.91 -10.80
C HIS A 1 -1.33 -7.43 -10.14
N GLN A 2 -0.24 -7.66 -10.88
CA GLN A 2 0.95 -8.25 -10.26
C GLN A 2 1.45 -7.37 -9.11
N PHE A 3 1.59 -7.99 -7.95
CA PHE A 3 2.19 -7.36 -6.80
C PHE A 3 3.70 -7.52 -6.89
N GLU A 4 4.36 -6.51 -7.44
CA GLU A 4 5.78 -6.29 -7.22
C GLU A 4 5.99 -6.10 -5.72
N SER A 5 6.61 -7.10 -5.09
CA SER A 5 7.25 -6.95 -3.78
C SER A 5 8.22 -5.77 -3.86
N LEU A 6 8.28 -4.96 -2.81
CA LEU A 6 9.40 -4.00 -2.69
C LEU A 6 10.69 -4.81 -2.85
N PRO A 7 11.61 -4.43 -3.76
CA PRO A 7 12.71 -5.29 -4.15
C PRO A 7 13.55 -5.67 -2.93
N GLU A 8 13.67 -6.97 -2.66
CA GLU A 8 14.32 -7.48 -1.44
C GLU A 8 15.81 -7.09 -1.35
N GLY A 9 16.39 -6.64 -2.47
CA GLY A 9 17.62 -5.89 -2.49
C GLY A 9 17.45 -4.43 -2.05
N ASN A 10 18.01 -4.13 -0.87
CA ASN A 10 18.60 -2.82 -0.52
C ASN A 10 17.63 -1.65 -0.22
N ILE A 11 16.71 -1.82 0.74
CA ILE A 11 16.18 -0.67 1.50
C ILE A 11 17.25 -0.26 2.55
N ILE A 12 17.93 0.88 2.37
CA ILE A 12 19.05 1.29 3.25
C ILE A 12 18.59 1.64 4.67
N GLU A 13 17.39 2.20 4.84
CA GLU A 13 16.84 2.50 6.16
C GLU A 13 15.37 2.04 6.21
N LYS A 14 14.96 1.36 7.30
CA LYS A 14 13.63 0.75 7.46
C LYS A 14 12.47 1.77 7.64
N LYS A 15 12.60 2.97 7.07
CA LYS A 15 11.61 4.05 7.10
C LYS A 15 10.88 4.14 5.75
N ALA A 16 10.12 3.11 5.44
CA ALA A 16 9.10 3.20 4.39
C ALA A 16 7.83 3.81 5.01
N THR A 17 7.54 5.06 4.67
CA THR A 17 6.31 5.75 5.10
C THR A 17 5.18 5.37 4.17
N ILE A 18 4.19 4.63 4.67
CA ILE A 18 2.96 4.32 3.93
C ILE A 18 1.89 5.32 4.34
N THR A 19 1.43 6.14 3.39
CA THR A 19 0.35 7.11 3.59
C THR A 19 -0.88 6.67 2.80
N VAL A 20 -2.07 6.68 3.41
CA VAL A 20 -3.34 6.59 2.67
C VAL A 20 -3.66 7.97 2.12
N GLU A 21 -3.74 8.11 0.79
CA GLU A 21 -4.12 9.37 0.12
C GLU A 21 -5.64 9.50 -0.03
N LYS A 22 -6.37 8.37 -0.14
CA LYS A 22 -7.82 8.35 -0.36
C LYS A 22 -8.44 7.04 0.16
N GLU A 23 -9.64 7.15 0.70
CA GLU A 23 -10.51 6.02 1.07
C GLU A 23 -11.94 6.32 0.57
N GLU A 24 -12.56 5.38 -0.13
CA GLU A 24 -13.96 5.42 -0.56
C GLU A 24 -14.70 4.24 0.06
N ILE A 25 -15.54 4.49 1.08
CA ILE A 25 -16.33 3.45 1.76
C ILE A 25 -17.75 3.42 1.21
N ASN A 26 -18.23 2.24 0.81
CA ASN A 26 -19.59 1.99 0.37
C ASN A 26 -20.14 0.72 1.04
N GLY A 27 -20.84 0.90 2.17
CA GLY A 27 -21.38 -0.19 2.98
C GLY A 27 -20.28 -1.11 3.52
N ASP A 28 -20.34 -2.39 3.14
CA ASP A 28 -19.33 -3.40 3.49
C ASP A 28 -18.19 -3.52 2.46
N THR A 29 -18.07 -2.57 1.52
CA THR A 29 -16.94 -2.47 0.59
C THR A 29 -16.20 -1.14 0.76
N ALA A 30 -14.89 -1.13 0.52
CA ALA A 30 -14.09 0.09 0.48
C ALA A 30 -12.98 0.01 -0.58
N VAL A 31 -12.56 1.16 -1.11
CA VAL A 31 -11.39 1.30 -1.99
C VAL A 31 -10.39 2.24 -1.33
N VAL A 32 -9.16 1.75 -1.13
CA VAL A 32 -8.08 2.50 -0.46
C VAL A 32 -6.94 2.74 -1.44
N HIS A 33 -6.53 3.99 -1.61
CA HIS A 33 -5.32 4.38 -2.33
C HIS A 33 -4.23 4.75 -1.33
N ALA A 34 -3.10 4.04 -1.38
CA ALA A 34 -1.94 4.31 -0.54
C ALA A 34 -0.67 4.50 -1.36
N VAL A 35 0.28 5.24 -0.79
CA VAL A 35 1.60 5.50 -1.36
C VAL A 35 2.67 5.12 -0.35
N ALA A 36 3.55 4.21 -0.74
CA ALA A 36 4.75 3.85 0.00
C ALA A 36 5.91 4.75 -0.45
N THR A 37 6.36 5.65 0.42
CA THR A 37 7.53 6.51 0.20
C THR A 37 8.74 5.94 0.93
N TYR A 38 9.85 5.71 0.23
CA TYR A 38 11.05 5.08 0.78
C TYR A 38 12.33 5.58 0.09
N GLN A 39 13.51 5.31 0.67
CA GLN A 39 14.80 5.69 0.12
C GLN A 39 15.55 4.49 -0.47
N THR A 40 16.05 4.61 -1.71
CA THR A 40 16.88 3.61 -2.39
C THR A 40 18.39 3.83 -2.18
N PRO A 41 19.26 2.86 -2.52
CA PRO A 41 20.69 2.89 -2.15
C PRO A 41 21.50 4.03 -2.74
N ASP A 42 21.04 4.56 -3.86
CA ASP A 42 21.56 5.73 -4.55
C ASP A 42 21.15 7.07 -3.87
N GLY A 43 20.65 6.99 -2.63
CA GLY A 43 20.21 8.14 -1.83
C GLY A 43 18.88 8.76 -2.27
N LYS A 44 18.23 8.21 -3.31
CA LYS A 44 17.02 8.81 -3.89
C LYS A 44 15.77 8.37 -3.14
N GLN A 45 14.82 9.28 -2.98
CA GLN A 45 13.47 8.96 -2.56
C GLN A 45 12.67 8.40 -3.74
N ARG A 46 11.90 7.33 -3.51
CA ARG A 46 10.93 6.74 -4.45
C ARG A 46 9.54 6.69 -3.83
N GLN A 47 8.53 6.55 -4.68
CA GLN A 47 7.14 6.43 -4.29
C GLN A 47 6.43 5.38 -5.15
N ASP A 48 5.95 4.32 -4.51
CA ASP A 48 5.12 3.29 -5.17
C ASP A 48 3.65 3.48 -4.76
N LYS A 49 2.75 3.48 -5.73
CA LYS A 49 1.30 3.62 -5.49
C LYS A 49 0.61 2.26 -5.51
N ALA A 50 -0.30 2.03 -4.56
CA ALA A 50 -1.12 0.83 -4.47
C ALA A 50 -2.60 1.19 -4.29
N GLN A 51 -3.47 0.43 -4.95
CA GLN A 51 -4.90 0.43 -4.69
C GLN A 51 -5.28 -0.91 -4.07
N PHE A 52 -6.12 -0.87 -3.03
CA PHE A 52 -6.68 -2.05 -2.37
C PHE A 52 -8.21 -1.98 -2.43
N THR A 53 -8.85 -3.05 -2.87
CA THR A 53 -10.27 -3.27 -2.57
C THR A 53 -10.35 -3.97 -1.22
N MET A 54 -11.20 -3.49 -0.33
CA MET A 54 -11.44 -4.07 0.98
C MET A 54 -12.91 -4.42 1.14
N ARG A 55 -13.18 -5.49 1.89
CA ARG A 55 -14.51 -5.92 2.24
C ARG A 55 -14.62 -6.20 3.73
N LYS A 56 -15.72 -5.77 4.32
CA LYS A 56 -16.05 -6.00 5.72
C LYS A 56 -16.62 -7.40 5.88
N VAL A 57 -16.02 -8.19 6.76
CA VAL A 57 -16.41 -9.56 7.05
C VAL A 57 -16.30 -9.73 8.56
N ASP A 58 -17.42 -10.07 9.21
CA ASP A 58 -17.55 -10.18 10.68
C ASP A 58 -17.16 -8.88 11.40
N GLY A 59 -17.48 -7.73 10.79
CA GLY A 59 -17.12 -6.39 11.28
C GLY A 59 -15.69 -5.94 10.94
N VAL A 60 -14.80 -6.85 10.54
CA VAL A 60 -13.39 -6.58 10.23
C VAL A 60 -13.19 -6.31 8.74
N TRP A 61 -12.50 -5.22 8.40
CA TRP A 61 -12.06 -4.95 7.03
C TRP A 61 -10.94 -5.90 6.61
N LYS A 62 -11.17 -6.68 5.56
CA LYS A 62 -10.19 -7.61 4.95
C LYS A 62 -9.93 -7.13 3.52
N VAL A 63 -8.68 -7.18 3.06
CA VAL A 63 -8.34 -6.88 1.65
C VAL A 63 -8.86 -8.04 0.78
N GLU A 64 -9.65 -7.76 -0.26
CA GLU A 64 -9.97 -8.75 -1.31
C GLU A 64 -8.75 -8.89 -2.24
N GLY A 65 -8.51 -10.09 -2.79
CA GLY A 65 -7.25 -10.45 -3.49
C GLY A 65 -6.85 -9.52 -4.66
N ARG A 66 -5.53 -9.36 -4.90
CA ARG A 66 -4.88 -8.18 -5.51
C ARG A 66 -4.66 -8.17 -7.04
#